data_AF-A0A015JYG1-F1
#
_entry.id   AF-A0A015JYG1-F1
#
_cell.length_a   1.000
_cell.length_b   1.000
_cell.length_c   1.000
_cell.angle_alpha   90.00
_cell.angle_beta   90.00
_cell.angle_gamma   90.00
#
_symmetry.space_group_name_H-M   'P 1'
#
loop_
_entity.id
_entity.type
_entity.pdbx_description
1 polymer ?
#
loop_
_entity_poly.entity_id
_entity_poly.type
_entity_poly.pdbx_seq_one_letter_code
_entity_poly.pdbx_strand_id
1 'polypeptide(L)'
;MVVLDFSECGKCNYTCTSILFQRNFKNWTSGNNDINKFIQHTQLSAHTYYEVKSALEWIPYDRLYDIKYIEEDDEFGKVYRANWIDGRLNKWNGKNQNWEREDQNMFVILKILNNPASISFEFIYKTAVPYKVYGITQDPETKNYMMVLNYKCKKCNKVCNSMHFQQTFIDWTSGNNDIDKFIQDTQLSDAHDDVKKALEWIPYDRLYDVKYITKNDEFGKVYRANWIDGRLNEWNDKNQNWEREDQNMFVILKNLNNPAIVTSKYIDKV
;
A
#
# COMPACT_ATOMS: atom_id res chain seq x y z
N MET A 1 35.09 -13.91 -29.17
CA MET A 1 33.80 -13.58 -28.54
C MET A 1 33.42 -14.79 -27.69
N VAL A 2 33.45 -14.68 -26.36
CA VAL A 2 33.09 -15.78 -25.46
C VAL A 2 31.58 -15.71 -25.22
N VAL A 3 30.84 -16.67 -25.75
CA VAL A 3 29.44 -16.87 -25.38
C VAL A 3 29.47 -17.59 -24.04
N LEU A 4 29.22 -16.86 -22.95
CA LEU A 4 28.98 -17.49 -21.65
C LEU A 4 27.60 -18.15 -21.72
N ASP A 5 27.56 -19.47 -21.62
CA ASP A 5 26.30 -20.21 -21.58
C ASP A 5 25.66 -20.05 -20.19
N PHE A 6 24.71 -19.12 -20.07
CA PHE A 6 23.91 -18.89 -18.87
C PHE A 6 22.69 -19.84 -18.83
N SER A 7 22.85 -21.09 -19.24
CA SER A 7 21.76 -22.06 -19.29
C SER A 7 21.47 -22.66 -17.90
N GLU A 8 22.48 -22.80 -17.05
CA GLU A 8 22.38 -23.47 -15.75
C GLU A 8 22.85 -22.59 -14.58
N CYS A 9 22.07 -22.56 -13.51
CA CYS A 9 22.46 -21.90 -12.27
C CYS A 9 23.41 -22.79 -11.46
N GLY A 10 24.64 -22.33 -11.19
CA GLY A 10 25.62 -23.11 -10.42
C GLY A 10 25.22 -23.48 -9.00
N LYS A 11 24.17 -22.85 -8.43
CA LYS A 11 23.59 -23.24 -7.12
C LYS A 11 22.51 -24.32 -7.26
N CYS A 12 21.75 -24.29 -8.35
CA CYS A 12 20.56 -25.13 -8.52
C CYS A 12 20.82 -26.32 -9.46
N ASN A 13 21.84 -26.26 -10.31
CA ASN A 13 22.14 -27.22 -11.39
C ASN A 13 20.98 -27.38 -12.41
N TYR A 14 20.17 -26.33 -12.60
CA TYR A 14 19.14 -26.22 -13.63
C TYR A 14 18.85 -24.73 -13.92
N THR A 15 18.07 -24.43 -14.98
CA THR A 15 17.58 -23.07 -15.25
C THR A 15 16.58 -22.64 -14.17
N CYS A 16 16.96 -21.68 -13.34
CA CYS A 16 16.11 -21.18 -12.25
C CYS A 16 15.78 -19.69 -12.41
N THR A 17 14.98 -19.13 -11.49
CA THR A 17 14.51 -17.74 -11.52
C THR A 17 15.65 -16.73 -11.72
N SER A 18 16.79 -16.90 -11.05
CA SER A 18 17.91 -15.96 -11.14
C SER A 18 18.53 -15.92 -12.53
N ILE A 19 18.56 -17.05 -13.25
CA ILE A 19 19.00 -17.10 -14.65
C ILE A 19 18.02 -16.34 -15.55
N LEU A 20 16.72 -16.44 -15.30
CA LEU A 20 15.70 -15.71 -16.05
C LEU A 20 15.82 -14.19 -15.83
N PHE A 21 16.17 -13.75 -14.62
CA PHE A 21 16.49 -12.35 -14.36
C PHE A 21 17.75 -11.90 -15.11
N GLN A 22 18.84 -12.69 -15.06
CA GLN A 22 20.09 -12.36 -15.76
C GLN A 22 19.91 -12.10 -17.26
N ARG A 23 19.04 -12.87 -17.92
CA ARG A 23 18.71 -12.68 -19.34
C ARG A 23 18.13 -11.28 -19.64
N ASN A 24 17.50 -10.66 -18.65
CA ASN A 24 16.83 -9.36 -18.75
C ASN A 24 17.69 -8.18 -18.25
N PHE A 25 18.90 -8.39 -17.73
CA PHE A 25 19.74 -7.30 -17.18
C PHE A 25 20.07 -6.20 -18.19
N LYS A 26 20.03 -6.50 -19.49
CA LYS A 26 20.29 -5.53 -20.55
C LYS A 26 19.08 -4.65 -20.88
N ASN A 27 17.88 -5.03 -20.43
CA ASN A 27 16.64 -4.42 -20.89
C ASN A 27 16.28 -3.12 -20.13
N TRP A 28 16.95 -2.82 -19.02
CA TRP A 28 16.65 -1.66 -18.18
C TRP A 28 17.89 -1.28 -17.37
N THR A 29 18.16 0.02 -17.30
CA THR A 29 19.29 0.59 -16.55
C THR A 29 18.83 1.88 -15.88
N SER A 30 19.16 2.02 -14.60
CA SER A 30 18.85 3.20 -13.79
C SER A 30 19.73 4.42 -14.09
N GLY A 31 20.71 4.28 -15.00
CA GLY A 31 21.78 5.26 -15.18
C GLY A 31 22.79 5.30 -14.03
N ASN A 32 22.61 4.51 -12.96
CA ASN A 32 23.50 4.43 -11.81
C ASN A 32 23.97 2.98 -11.58
N ASN A 33 25.29 2.77 -11.61
CA ASN A 33 25.89 1.44 -11.51
C ASN A 33 25.67 0.77 -10.15
N ASP A 34 25.63 1.53 -9.06
CA ASP A 34 25.47 0.99 -7.72
C ASP A 34 24.03 0.54 -7.48
N ILE A 35 23.05 1.32 -7.96
CA ILE A 35 21.63 0.93 -7.96
C ILE A 35 21.41 -0.30 -8.83
N ASN A 36 21.99 -0.33 -10.03
CA ASN A 36 21.91 -1.50 -10.91
C ASN A 36 22.47 -2.75 -10.23
N LYS A 37 23.66 -2.67 -9.61
CA LYS A 37 24.27 -3.79 -8.86
C LYS A 37 23.40 -4.22 -7.69
N PHE A 38 22.83 -3.27 -6.95
CA PHE A 38 21.95 -3.55 -5.82
C PHE A 38 20.72 -4.35 -6.25
N ILE A 39 20.02 -3.86 -7.29
CA ILE A 39 18.83 -4.54 -7.80
C ILE A 39 19.19 -5.93 -8.35
N GLN A 40 20.25 -6.03 -9.17
CA GLN A 40 20.72 -7.31 -9.71
C GLN A 40 21.10 -8.30 -8.61
N HIS A 41 21.71 -7.86 -7.51
CA HIS A 41 22.02 -8.73 -6.38
C HIS A 41 20.77 -9.37 -5.77
N THR A 42 19.67 -8.61 -5.60
CA THR A 42 18.41 -9.15 -5.10
C THR A 42 17.80 -10.17 -6.06
N GLN A 43 17.90 -9.91 -7.37
CA GLN A 43 17.41 -10.82 -8.43
C GLN A 43 18.24 -12.10 -8.54
N LEU A 44 19.56 -12.00 -8.38
CA LEU A 44 20.48 -13.14 -8.38
C LEU A 44 20.25 -14.07 -7.18
N SER A 45 19.74 -13.52 -6.08
CA SER A 45 19.42 -14.27 -4.87
C SER A 45 18.07 -15.00 -4.93
N ALA A 46 17.21 -14.68 -5.91
CA ALA A 46 15.92 -15.33 -6.10
C ALA A 46 16.06 -16.56 -7.02
N HIS A 47 16.07 -17.76 -6.44
CA HIS A 47 16.25 -19.01 -7.18
C HIS A 47 14.93 -19.74 -7.44
N THR A 48 13.89 -19.45 -6.67
CA THR A 48 12.58 -20.10 -6.78
C THR A 48 11.52 -19.14 -7.28
N TYR A 49 10.37 -19.68 -7.70
CA TYR A 49 9.20 -18.89 -8.06
C TYR A 49 8.70 -18.03 -6.88
N TYR A 50 8.74 -18.55 -5.65
CA TYR A 50 8.27 -17.82 -4.47
C TYR A 50 9.14 -16.60 -4.13
N GLU A 51 10.43 -16.64 -4.48
CA GLU A 51 11.38 -15.56 -4.22
C GLU A 51 11.30 -14.42 -5.25
N VAL A 52 10.63 -14.63 -6.39
CA VAL A 52 10.41 -13.58 -7.42
C VAL A 52 9.80 -12.33 -6.80
N LYS A 53 8.81 -12.50 -5.92
CA LYS A 53 8.10 -11.41 -5.26
C LYS A 53 8.99 -10.60 -4.31
N SER A 54 10.19 -11.08 -3.99
CA SER A 54 11.18 -10.40 -3.13
C SER A 54 12.35 -9.82 -3.89
N ALA A 55 12.46 -10.13 -5.19
CA ALA A 55 13.46 -9.50 -6.05
C ALA A 55 13.02 -8.07 -6.37
N LEU A 56 13.96 -7.13 -6.28
CA LEU A 56 13.69 -5.75 -6.62
C LEU A 56 13.70 -5.55 -8.13
N GLU A 57 13.00 -4.53 -8.58
CA GLU A 57 13.01 -4.06 -9.96
C GLU A 57 13.34 -2.57 -10.02
N TRP A 58 13.76 -2.11 -11.20
CA TRP A 58 13.74 -0.69 -11.49
C TRP A 58 12.48 -0.38 -12.27
N ILE A 59 11.79 0.62 -11.76
CA ILE A 59 10.44 0.99 -12.14
C ILE A 59 10.57 2.30 -12.89
N PRO A 60 10.38 2.30 -14.22
CA PRO A 60 10.38 3.54 -14.97
C PRO A 60 9.35 4.52 -14.38
N TYR A 61 9.76 5.76 -14.19
CA TYR A 61 8.96 6.74 -13.45
C TYR A 61 7.62 7.04 -14.13
N ASP A 62 7.56 6.95 -15.45
CA ASP A 62 6.34 7.10 -16.26
C ASP A 62 5.32 5.96 -16.06
N ARG A 63 5.66 4.90 -15.31
CA ARG A 63 4.73 3.86 -14.87
C ARG A 63 4.04 4.21 -13.54
N LEU A 64 4.40 5.34 -12.94
CA LEU A 64 3.82 5.87 -11.72
C LEU A 64 2.95 7.09 -12.06
N TYR A 65 1.74 7.16 -11.51
CA TYR A 65 0.81 8.26 -11.73
C TYR A 65 0.04 8.62 -10.45
N ASP A 66 -0.72 9.73 -10.49
CA ASP A 66 -1.45 10.30 -9.35
C ASP A 66 -0.57 10.44 -8.09
N ILE A 67 0.64 10.97 -8.29
CA ILE A 67 1.63 11.14 -7.22
C ILE A 67 1.16 12.25 -6.27
N LYS A 68 0.87 11.88 -5.01
CA LYS A 68 0.39 12.78 -3.96
C LYS A 68 1.37 12.81 -2.80
N TYR A 69 1.73 14.00 -2.32
CA TYR A 69 2.48 14.16 -1.08
C TYR A 69 1.65 13.69 0.12
N ILE A 70 2.25 12.89 1.02
CA ILE A 70 1.61 12.40 2.24
C ILE A 70 2.07 13.23 3.43
N GLU A 71 3.37 13.14 3.74
CA GLU A 71 3.98 13.74 4.93
C GLU A 71 5.49 13.88 4.74
N GLU A 72 6.12 14.56 5.69
CA GLU A 72 7.57 14.59 5.86
C GLU A 72 7.93 13.52 6.88
N ASP A 73 8.85 12.65 6.54
CA ASP A 73 9.40 11.60 7.39
C ASP A 73 10.80 12.01 7.85
N ASP A 74 11.08 11.90 9.15
CA ASP A 74 12.34 12.37 9.74
C ASP A 74 13.58 11.69 9.15
N GLU A 75 13.46 10.45 8.65
CA GLU A 75 14.56 9.67 8.10
C GLU A 75 14.65 9.81 6.57
N PHE A 76 13.51 9.85 5.88
CA PHE A 76 13.42 9.79 4.42
C PHE A 76 13.08 11.11 3.74
N GLY A 77 12.77 12.15 4.51
CA GLY A 77 12.19 13.38 4.02
C GLY A 77 10.80 13.16 3.45
N LYS A 78 10.47 13.82 2.34
CA LYS A 78 9.14 13.75 1.72
C LYS A 78 8.73 12.34 1.32
N VAL A 79 7.54 11.94 1.76
CA VAL A 79 6.87 10.69 1.42
C VAL A 79 5.70 10.97 0.49
N TYR A 80 5.55 10.17 -0.56
CA TYR A 80 4.46 10.29 -1.53
C TYR A 80 3.70 8.98 -1.69
N ARG A 81 2.43 9.06 -2.05
CA ARG A 81 1.63 7.96 -2.59
C ARG A 81 1.62 8.07 -4.11
N ALA A 82 1.66 6.93 -4.82
CA ALA A 82 1.43 6.87 -6.25
C ALA A 82 0.64 5.61 -6.63
N ASN A 83 0.07 5.59 -7.83
CA ASN A 83 -0.46 4.40 -8.47
C ASN A 83 0.61 3.80 -9.39
N TRP A 84 0.82 2.49 -9.34
CA TRP A 84 1.76 1.78 -10.20
C TRP A 84 1.05 0.92 -11.24
N ILE A 85 1.16 1.32 -12.52
CA ILE A 85 0.42 0.70 -13.64
C ILE A 85 0.68 -0.80 -13.74
N ASP A 86 1.95 -1.19 -13.67
CA ASP A 86 2.38 -2.56 -13.97
C ASP A 86 2.01 -3.56 -12.87
N GLY A 87 2.02 -3.10 -11.61
CA GLY A 87 1.95 -3.98 -10.45
C GLY A 87 3.21 -4.83 -10.25
N ARG A 88 3.24 -5.64 -9.20
CA ARG A 88 4.44 -6.39 -8.78
C ARG A 88 4.70 -7.63 -9.64
N LEU A 89 5.97 -8.04 -9.72
CA LEU A 89 6.35 -9.32 -10.35
C LEU A 89 5.69 -10.51 -9.64
N ASN A 90 5.21 -11.47 -10.44
CA ASN A 90 4.62 -12.71 -9.96
C ASN A 90 5.44 -13.94 -10.35
N LYS A 91 5.35 -14.38 -11.62
CA LYS A 91 6.08 -15.53 -12.16
C LYS A 91 6.58 -15.28 -13.56
N TRP A 92 7.55 -16.08 -13.97
CA TRP A 92 7.92 -16.19 -15.36
C TRP A 92 6.88 -17.01 -16.14
N ASN A 93 6.43 -16.49 -17.28
CA ASN A 93 5.61 -17.23 -18.24
C ASN A 93 6.49 -17.75 -19.38
N GLY A 94 6.71 -19.07 -19.41
CA GLY A 94 7.53 -19.73 -20.43
C GLY A 94 6.94 -19.71 -21.85
N LYS A 95 5.64 -19.47 -22.03
CA LYS A 95 5.03 -19.35 -23.36
C LYS A 95 5.27 -17.95 -23.94
N ASN A 96 5.03 -16.93 -23.13
CA ASN A 96 5.16 -15.52 -23.53
C ASN A 96 6.60 -15.00 -23.40
N GLN A 97 7.50 -15.76 -22.78
CA GLN A 97 8.89 -15.38 -22.50
C GLN A 97 8.96 -14.02 -21.79
N ASN A 98 8.07 -13.80 -20.82
CA ASN A 98 7.99 -12.56 -20.06
C ASN A 98 7.49 -12.82 -18.63
N TRP A 99 7.72 -11.85 -17.74
CA TRP A 99 7.20 -11.86 -16.38
C TRP A 99 5.71 -11.53 -16.37
N GLU A 100 4.92 -12.39 -15.74
CA GLU A 100 3.56 -12.08 -15.31
C GLU A 100 3.62 -11.15 -14.09
N ARG A 101 2.65 -10.23 -14.04
CA ARG A 101 2.49 -9.27 -12.96
C ARG A 101 1.13 -9.42 -12.29
N GLU A 102 1.08 -9.06 -11.02
CA GLU A 102 -0.13 -9.02 -10.18
C GLU A 102 -0.35 -7.59 -9.70
N ASP A 103 -1.59 -7.31 -9.28
CA ASP A 103 -1.97 -6.04 -8.63
C ASP A 103 -1.71 -4.82 -9.52
N GLN A 104 -2.17 -4.88 -10.78
CA GLN A 104 -2.09 -3.73 -11.69
C GLN A 104 -2.79 -2.50 -11.08
N ASN A 105 -2.23 -1.32 -11.33
CA ASN A 105 -2.68 -0.05 -10.75
C ASN A 105 -2.55 0.05 -9.22
N MET A 106 -1.78 -0.83 -8.57
CA MET A 106 -1.66 -0.82 -7.11
C MET A 106 -1.14 0.49 -6.51
N PHE A 107 -1.63 0.82 -5.32
CA PHE A 107 -1.01 1.88 -4.52
C PHE A 107 0.40 1.48 -4.07
N VAL A 108 1.31 2.43 -4.20
CA VAL A 108 2.69 2.35 -3.70
C VAL A 108 3.06 3.65 -2.99
N ILE A 109 4.02 3.54 -2.10
CA ILE A 109 4.65 4.65 -1.41
C ILE A 109 6.01 4.89 -2.05
N LEU A 110 6.33 6.17 -2.27
CA LEU A 110 7.61 6.64 -2.75
C LEU A 110 8.33 7.36 -1.60
N LYS A 111 9.53 6.87 -1.26
CA LYS A 111 10.42 7.53 -0.29
C LYS A 111 11.73 7.91 -0.97
N ILE A 112 12.16 9.16 -0.79
CA ILE A 112 13.37 9.69 -1.42
C ILE A 112 14.63 9.04 -0.83
N LEU A 113 15.57 8.71 -1.70
CA LEU A 113 16.91 8.25 -1.34
C LEU A 113 17.86 9.46 -1.39
N ASN A 114 18.01 10.16 -0.25
CA ASN A 114 18.74 11.42 -0.15
C ASN A 114 20.23 11.36 -0.56
N ASN A 115 20.83 10.16 -0.64
CA ASN A 115 22.15 9.96 -1.22
C ASN A 115 22.31 8.54 -1.80
N PRO A 116 22.40 8.38 -3.13
CA PRO A 116 22.60 7.07 -3.76
C PRO A 116 23.90 6.37 -3.33
N ALA A 117 24.94 7.14 -2.97
CA ALA A 117 26.22 6.62 -2.49
C ALA A 117 26.17 6.13 -1.03
N SER A 118 25.11 6.47 -0.27
CA SER A 118 24.86 5.94 1.09
C SER A 118 23.84 4.81 1.12
N ILE A 119 23.41 4.30 -0.05
CA ILE A 119 22.58 3.11 -0.15
C ILE A 119 23.45 1.89 0.18
N SER A 120 23.66 1.63 1.48
CA SER A 120 24.17 0.35 1.91
C SER A 120 23.04 -0.67 1.92
N PHE A 121 23.36 -1.93 1.62
CA PHE A 121 22.42 -3.04 1.78
C PHE A 121 21.78 -3.04 3.17
N GLU A 122 22.56 -2.70 4.19
CA GLU A 122 22.12 -2.66 5.58
C GLU A 122 21.08 -1.55 5.83
N PHE A 123 21.26 -0.37 5.23
CA PHE A 123 20.31 0.75 5.34
C PHE A 123 18.95 0.37 4.76
N ILE A 124 18.91 -0.13 3.52
CA ILE A 124 17.65 -0.55 2.88
C ILE A 124 17.01 -1.72 3.63
N TYR A 125 17.79 -2.71 4.08
CA TYR A 125 17.21 -3.89 4.72
C TYR A 125 16.63 -3.58 6.10
N LYS A 126 17.28 -2.70 6.88
CA LYS A 126 16.76 -2.21 8.16
C LYS A 126 15.48 -1.40 7.98
N THR A 127 15.43 -0.56 6.96
CA THR A 127 14.24 0.24 6.66
C THR A 127 13.15 -0.54 5.94
N ALA A 128 13.45 -1.69 5.33
CA ALA A 128 12.49 -2.60 4.73
C ALA A 128 11.73 -3.50 5.73
N VAL A 129 11.99 -3.41 7.04
CA VAL A 129 11.29 -4.25 8.04
C VAL A 129 9.78 -3.98 8.08
N PRO A 130 9.31 -2.72 8.16
CA PRO A 130 7.87 -2.38 8.12
C PRO A 130 7.29 -2.27 6.71
N TYR A 131 8.07 -2.51 5.66
CA TYR A 131 7.62 -2.32 4.28
C TYR A 131 7.85 -3.57 3.42
N LYS A 132 7.08 -3.67 2.35
CA LYS A 132 7.42 -4.52 1.22
C LYS A 132 8.03 -3.65 0.14
N VAL A 133 9.33 -3.79 -0.09
CA VAL A 133 10.03 -3.05 -1.15
C VAL A 133 9.84 -3.79 -2.47
N TYR A 134 9.42 -3.07 -3.52
CA TYR A 134 9.28 -3.60 -4.87
C TYR A 134 10.43 -3.17 -5.77
N GLY A 135 10.92 -1.95 -5.60
CA GLY A 135 11.91 -1.45 -6.52
C GLY A 135 12.41 -0.05 -6.24
N ILE A 136 13.08 0.50 -7.24
CA ILE A 136 13.64 1.85 -7.24
C ILE A 136 13.20 2.54 -8.54
N THR A 137 12.89 3.82 -8.44
CA THR A 137 12.60 4.70 -9.56
C THR A 137 13.48 5.95 -9.47
N GLN A 138 13.50 6.78 -10.51
CA GLN A 138 14.13 8.09 -10.48
C GLN A 138 13.18 9.14 -11.03
N ASP A 139 12.97 10.19 -10.26
CA ASP A 139 12.26 11.36 -10.72
C ASP A 139 13.06 12.04 -11.86
N PRO A 140 12.50 12.16 -13.06
CA PRO A 140 13.19 12.77 -14.19
C PRO A 140 13.40 14.28 -14.02
N GLU A 141 12.62 14.97 -13.19
CA GLU A 141 12.74 16.40 -12.94
C GLU A 141 13.79 16.68 -11.86
N THR A 142 13.62 16.09 -10.68
CA THR A 142 14.52 16.34 -9.54
C THR A 142 15.80 15.52 -9.58
N LYS A 143 15.84 14.46 -10.41
CA LYS A 143 16.91 13.46 -10.47
C LYS A 143 17.08 12.62 -9.21
N ASN A 144 16.17 12.77 -8.25
CA ASN A 144 16.17 11.98 -7.02
C ASN A 144 15.78 10.54 -7.31
N TYR A 145 16.54 9.61 -6.74
CA TYR A 145 16.13 8.21 -6.68
C TYR A 145 15.13 8.02 -5.55
N MET A 146 14.13 7.17 -5.76
CA MET A 146 13.10 6.87 -4.78
C MET A 146 12.89 5.38 -4.68
N MET A 147 12.67 4.89 -3.46
CA MET A 147 12.20 3.53 -3.24
C MET A 147 10.71 3.46 -3.54
N VAL A 148 10.31 2.41 -4.24
CA VAL A 148 8.91 2.05 -4.46
C VAL A 148 8.56 0.89 -3.55
N LEU A 149 7.65 1.13 -2.60
CA LEU A 149 7.36 0.20 -1.51
C LEU A 149 5.88 0.20 -1.12
N ASN A 150 5.48 -0.74 -0.29
CA ASN A 150 4.14 -0.84 0.29
C ASN A 150 4.21 -1.04 1.80
N TYR A 151 3.21 -0.58 2.54
CA TYR A 151 3.10 -0.85 3.96
C TYR A 151 2.97 -2.36 4.20
N LYS A 152 3.74 -2.87 5.15
CA LYS A 152 3.68 -4.26 5.58
C LYS A 152 3.21 -4.29 7.02
N CYS A 153 2.06 -4.93 7.26
CA CYS A 153 1.54 -5.04 8.59
C CYS A 153 2.50 -5.88 9.44
N LYS A 154 3.01 -5.30 10.54
CA LYS A 154 3.92 -6.00 11.47
C LYS A 154 3.27 -7.26 12.06
N LYS A 155 1.97 -7.20 12.36
CA LYS A 155 1.20 -8.31 12.95
C LYS A 155 0.96 -9.43 11.93
N CYS A 156 0.53 -9.08 10.72
CA CYS A 156 0.19 -10.07 9.69
C CYS A 156 1.39 -10.52 8.84
N ASN A 157 2.51 -9.79 8.91
CA ASN A 157 3.70 -9.97 8.08
C ASN A 157 3.42 -9.89 6.56
N LYS A 158 2.33 -9.23 6.15
CA LYS A 158 1.85 -9.03 4.77
C LYS A 158 1.08 -7.72 4.66
N VAL A 159 0.71 -7.33 3.44
CA VAL A 159 -0.33 -6.32 3.22
C VAL A 159 -1.67 -6.92 3.68
N CYS A 160 -2.45 -6.17 4.45
CA CYS A 160 -3.78 -6.56 4.93
C CYS A 160 -4.69 -5.33 5.00
N ASN A 161 -5.95 -5.52 5.42
CA ASN A 161 -6.96 -4.45 5.48
C ASN A 161 -6.48 -3.17 6.16
N SER A 162 -5.80 -3.28 7.29
CA SER A 162 -5.24 -2.11 8.00
C SER A 162 -4.24 -1.32 7.14
N MET A 163 -3.47 -1.99 6.29
CA MET A 163 -2.54 -1.32 5.37
C MET A 163 -3.27 -0.69 4.18
N HIS A 164 -4.35 -1.31 3.70
CA HIS A 164 -5.22 -0.68 2.68
C HIS A 164 -5.90 0.58 3.22
N PHE A 165 -6.39 0.55 4.46
CA PHE A 165 -6.87 1.75 5.14
C PHE A 165 -5.80 2.85 5.19
N GLN A 166 -4.59 2.50 5.66
CA GLN A 166 -3.48 3.46 5.77
C GLN A 166 -3.17 4.16 4.44
N GLN A 167 -3.26 3.47 3.30
CA GLN A 167 -3.04 4.06 1.97
C GLN A 167 -4.10 5.10 1.57
N THR A 168 -5.31 4.98 2.14
CA THR A 168 -6.48 5.82 1.82
C THR A 168 -6.72 6.96 2.79
N PHE A 169 -5.92 7.09 3.86
CA PHE A 169 -6.09 8.16 4.87
C PHE A 169 -6.01 9.57 4.29
N ILE A 170 -5.23 9.76 3.22
CA ILE A 170 -5.13 11.05 2.52
C ILE A 170 -6.39 11.40 1.70
N ASP A 171 -7.27 10.44 1.41
CA ASP A 171 -8.43 10.68 0.56
C ASP A 171 -9.67 11.18 1.35
N TRP A 172 -9.61 11.25 2.68
CA TRP A 172 -10.72 11.75 3.51
C TRP A 172 -10.24 12.45 4.78
N THR A 173 -11.08 13.33 5.33
CA THR A 173 -10.93 13.91 6.67
C THR A 173 -12.32 14.30 7.19
N SER A 174 -12.52 14.22 8.50
CA SER A 174 -13.70 14.79 9.17
C SER A 174 -13.61 16.30 9.38
N GLY A 175 -12.43 16.90 9.15
CA GLY A 175 -12.10 18.25 9.56
C GLY A 175 -11.72 18.37 11.05
N ASN A 176 -11.66 17.26 11.79
CA ASN A 176 -11.21 17.20 13.17
C ASN A 176 -10.14 16.11 13.35
N ASN A 177 -8.92 16.55 13.65
CA ASN A 177 -7.76 15.65 13.75
C ASN A 177 -7.90 14.60 14.86
N ASP A 178 -8.60 14.89 15.95
CA ASP A 178 -8.79 13.92 17.05
C ASP A 178 -9.76 12.81 16.63
N ILE A 179 -10.80 13.16 15.88
CA ILE A 179 -11.77 12.19 15.32
C ILE A 179 -11.09 11.36 14.23
N ASP A 180 -10.36 12.01 13.33
CA ASP A 180 -9.64 11.33 12.25
C ASP A 180 -8.65 10.33 12.84
N LYS A 181 -7.84 10.75 13.81
CA LYS A 181 -6.90 9.88 14.50
C LYS A 181 -7.60 8.71 15.18
N PHE A 182 -8.70 8.96 15.88
CA PHE A 182 -9.45 7.89 16.55
C PHE A 182 -9.95 6.83 15.55
N ILE A 183 -10.53 7.24 14.42
CA ILE A 183 -11.00 6.33 13.37
C ILE A 183 -9.82 5.57 12.76
N GLN A 184 -8.74 6.27 12.43
CA GLN A 184 -7.52 5.68 11.85
C GLN A 184 -6.88 4.66 12.81
N ASP A 185 -6.79 4.96 14.11
CA ASP A 185 -6.25 4.08 15.13
C ASP A 185 -7.05 2.76 15.18
N THR A 186 -8.39 2.82 15.16
CA THR A 186 -9.25 1.61 15.10
C THR A 186 -9.06 0.81 13.81
N GLN A 187 -8.95 1.49 12.66
CA GLN A 187 -8.68 0.84 11.37
C GLN A 187 -7.32 0.11 11.37
N LEU A 188 -6.32 0.68 12.05
CA LEU A 188 -4.99 0.09 12.17
C LEU A 188 -4.91 -1.06 13.18
N SER A 189 -5.70 -1.05 14.26
CA SER A 189 -5.68 -2.06 15.33
C SER A 189 -6.55 -3.30 15.05
N ASP A 190 -7.75 -3.10 14.51
CA ASP A 190 -8.81 -4.12 14.59
C ASP A 190 -9.20 -4.70 13.23
N ALA A 191 -8.97 -3.96 12.15
CA ALA A 191 -9.49 -4.33 10.84
C ALA A 191 -8.70 -5.42 10.10
N HIS A 192 -7.54 -5.83 10.61
CA HIS A 192 -6.52 -6.63 9.91
C HIS A 192 -7.07 -7.76 9.02
N ASP A 193 -7.87 -8.65 9.60
CA ASP A 193 -8.46 -9.82 8.93
C ASP A 193 -9.98 -9.67 8.70
N ASP A 194 -10.60 -8.68 9.33
CA ASP A 194 -12.04 -8.46 9.27
C ASP A 194 -12.33 -6.95 9.20
N VAL A 195 -12.66 -6.48 8.00
CA VAL A 195 -12.95 -5.06 7.75
C VAL A 195 -14.17 -4.57 8.53
N LYS A 196 -15.08 -5.48 8.93
CA LYS A 196 -16.32 -5.12 9.64
C LYS A 196 -16.07 -4.62 11.07
N LYS A 197 -14.84 -4.82 11.59
CA LYS A 197 -14.40 -4.26 12.88
C LYS A 197 -13.87 -2.85 12.78
N ALA A 198 -13.65 -2.35 11.57
CA ALA A 198 -13.11 -1.02 11.35
C ALA A 198 -14.23 0.03 11.50
N LEU A 199 -13.94 1.11 12.21
CA LEU A 199 -14.77 2.30 12.13
C LEU A 199 -14.53 3.00 10.79
N GLU A 200 -15.59 3.55 10.22
CA GLU A 200 -15.55 4.26 8.94
C GLU A 200 -16.04 5.69 9.11
N TRP A 201 -15.30 6.65 8.56
CA TRP A 201 -15.80 8.01 8.40
C TRP A 201 -16.82 8.05 7.25
N ILE A 202 -18.05 8.48 7.54
CA ILE A 202 -19.13 8.61 6.54
C ILE A 202 -19.37 10.11 6.30
N PRO A 203 -19.02 10.64 5.12
CA PRO A 203 -19.36 12.01 4.75
C PRO A 203 -20.88 12.22 4.78
N TYR A 204 -21.32 13.37 5.30
CA TYR A 204 -22.76 13.60 5.55
C TYR A 204 -23.61 13.58 4.28
N ASP A 205 -23.04 13.96 3.13
CA ASP A 205 -23.67 13.92 1.81
C ASP A 205 -23.89 12.49 1.27
N ARG A 206 -23.30 11.48 1.92
CA ARG A 206 -23.61 10.06 1.68
C ARG A 206 -24.87 9.59 2.41
N LEU A 207 -25.52 10.47 3.17
CA LEU A 207 -26.74 10.20 3.92
C LEU A 207 -27.93 10.95 3.32
N TYR A 208 -29.07 10.27 3.17
CA TYR A 208 -30.31 10.88 2.67
C TYR A 208 -31.54 10.41 3.47
N ASP A 209 -32.68 11.05 3.21
CA ASP A 209 -33.94 10.81 3.93
C ASP A 209 -33.82 10.90 5.46
N VAL A 210 -33.01 11.85 5.94
CA VAL A 210 -32.76 12.07 7.37
C VAL A 210 -34.07 12.45 8.08
N LYS A 211 -34.52 11.62 9.02
CA LYS A 211 -35.77 11.78 9.76
C LYS A 211 -35.52 11.68 11.26
N TYR A 212 -36.07 12.61 12.01
CA TYR A 212 -36.05 12.55 13.47
C TYR A 212 -36.81 11.33 13.98
N ILE A 213 -36.24 10.66 15.00
CA ILE A 213 -36.88 9.51 15.66
C ILE A 213 -37.35 9.92 17.05
N THR A 214 -36.41 10.33 17.91
CA THR A 214 -36.67 10.59 19.33
C THR A 214 -35.58 11.46 19.93
N LYS A 215 -35.81 11.91 21.17
CA LYS A 215 -34.81 12.53 22.03
C LYS A 215 -34.36 11.49 23.04
N ASN A 216 -33.05 11.35 23.21
CA ASN A 216 -32.38 10.50 24.15
C ASN A 216 -31.59 11.38 25.12
N ASP A 217 -31.58 11.02 26.40
CA ASP A 217 -30.97 11.87 27.44
C ASP A 217 -29.43 11.89 27.36
N GLU A 218 -28.82 10.84 26.79
CA GLU A 218 -27.37 10.70 26.61
C GLU A 218 -26.89 11.36 25.30
N PHE A 219 -27.56 11.07 24.17
CA PHE A 219 -27.15 11.47 22.82
C PHE A 219 -27.94 12.65 22.24
N GLY A 220 -28.88 13.24 22.99
CA GLY A 220 -29.75 14.30 22.50
C GLY A 220 -30.72 13.81 21.41
N LYS A 221 -30.83 14.54 20.29
CA LYS A 221 -31.73 14.15 19.19
C LYS A 221 -31.14 12.98 18.40
N VAL A 222 -31.93 11.93 18.20
CA VAL A 222 -31.60 10.75 17.41
C VAL A 222 -32.37 10.78 16.10
N TYR A 223 -31.68 10.50 15.01
CA TYR A 223 -32.23 10.49 13.65
C TYR A 223 -32.01 9.13 13.00
N ARG A 224 -32.81 8.81 11.99
CA ARG A 224 -32.53 7.75 11.02
C ARG A 224 -32.20 8.37 9.67
N ALA A 225 -31.38 7.69 8.90
CA ALA A 225 -31.07 8.05 7.51
C ALA A 225 -30.86 6.78 6.68
N ASN A 226 -30.82 6.94 5.36
CA ASN A 226 -30.32 5.93 4.44
C ASN A 226 -28.87 6.26 4.08
N TRP A 227 -27.99 5.26 4.11
CA TRP A 227 -26.59 5.41 3.72
C TRP A 227 -26.36 4.81 2.35
N ILE A 228 -25.94 5.65 1.39
CA ILE A 228 -25.84 5.28 -0.03
C ILE A 228 -24.83 4.15 -0.24
N ASP A 229 -23.66 4.24 0.37
CA ASP A 229 -22.54 3.34 0.07
C ASP A 229 -22.74 1.93 0.62
N GLY A 230 -23.39 1.82 1.77
CA GLY A 230 -23.43 0.57 2.54
C GLY A 230 -22.07 0.24 3.19
N ARG A 231 -22.03 -0.87 3.92
CA ARG A 231 -20.87 -1.27 4.73
C ARG A 231 -19.75 -1.88 3.89
N LEU A 232 -18.52 -1.73 4.37
CA LEU A 232 -17.33 -2.36 3.77
C LEU A 232 -17.44 -3.89 3.82
N ASN A 233 -17.04 -4.54 2.72
CA ASN A 233 -17.03 -6.00 2.58
C ASN A 233 -15.61 -6.56 2.45
N GLU A 234 -14.90 -6.22 1.37
CA GLU A 234 -13.54 -6.70 1.12
C GLU A 234 -12.75 -5.71 0.25
N TRP A 235 -11.43 -5.84 0.25
CA TRP A 235 -10.56 -5.04 -0.60
C TRP A 235 -10.43 -5.68 -1.98
N ASN A 236 -10.66 -4.90 -3.05
CA ASN A 236 -10.46 -5.35 -4.41
C ASN A 236 -9.08 -4.93 -4.92
N ASP A 237 -8.16 -5.89 -5.02
CA ASP A 237 -6.79 -5.66 -5.51
C ASP A 237 -6.70 -5.18 -6.97
N LYS A 238 -7.72 -5.40 -7.80
CA LYS A 238 -7.70 -4.93 -9.20
C LYS A 238 -8.11 -3.47 -9.33
N ASN A 239 -9.12 -3.09 -8.56
CA ASN A 239 -9.68 -1.74 -8.58
C ASN A 239 -9.04 -0.82 -7.54
N GLN A 240 -8.25 -1.38 -6.63
CA GLN A 240 -7.62 -0.70 -5.50
C GLN A 240 -8.63 0.12 -4.69
N ASN A 241 -9.77 -0.52 -4.39
CA ASN A 241 -10.85 0.10 -3.65
C ASN A 241 -11.61 -0.95 -2.83
N TRP A 242 -12.36 -0.47 -1.83
CA TRP A 242 -13.24 -1.30 -1.03
C TRP A 242 -14.52 -1.66 -1.78
N GLU A 243 -14.81 -2.96 -1.85
CA GLU A 243 -16.13 -3.44 -2.18
C GLU A 243 -17.09 -3.23 -1.01
N ARG A 244 -18.34 -2.97 -1.34
CA ARG A 244 -19.38 -2.67 -0.35
C ARG A 244 -20.60 -3.55 -0.54
N GLU A 245 -21.25 -3.82 0.57
CA GLU A 245 -22.51 -4.56 0.64
C GLU A 245 -23.60 -3.69 1.29
N ASP A 246 -24.86 -4.06 1.09
CA ASP A 246 -26.02 -3.39 1.70
C ASP A 246 -26.12 -1.89 1.38
N GLN A 247 -25.93 -1.53 0.10
CA GLN A 247 -26.17 -0.18 -0.39
C GLN A 247 -27.58 0.30 -0.04
N ASN A 248 -27.70 1.60 0.30
CA ASN A 248 -28.93 2.23 0.75
C ASN A 248 -29.50 1.65 2.06
N MET A 249 -28.67 1.06 2.91
CA MET A 249 -29.11 0.55 4.21
C MET A 249 -29.53 1.67 5.18
N PHE A 250 -30.43 1.31 6.10
CA PHE A 250 -30.81 2.21 7.19
C PHE A 250 -29.71 2.33 8.24
N VAL A 251 -29.45 3.55 8.68
CA VAL A 251 -28.52 3.86 9.77
C VAL A 251 -29.17 4.78 10.81
N ILE A 252 -28.69 4.70 12.04
CA ILE A 252 -29.12 5.56 13.15
C ILE A 252 -28.02 6.59 13.42
N LEU A 253 -28.38 7.86 13.38
CA LEU A 253 -27.48 8.98 13.65
C LEU A 253 -27.71 9.46 15.09
N LYS A 254 -26.67 9.38 15.91
CA LYS A 254 -26.63 9.89 17.28
C LYS A 254 -25.64 11.05 17.35
N ASN A 255 -25.99 12.11 18.08
CA ASN A 255 -25.09 13.24 18.26
C ASN A 255 -24.06 12.95 19.35
N LEU A 256 -22.78 13.17 19.04
CA LEU A 256 -21.65 12.95 19.94
C LEU A 256 -21.12 14.26 20.57
N ASN A 257 -21.80 15.40 20.38
CA ASN A 257 -21.40 16.71 20.92
C ASN A 257 -21.45 16.83 22.45
N ASN A 258 -21.66 15.73 23.19
CA ASN A 258 -21.52 15.71 24.64
C ASN A 258 -20.06 15.36 24.98
N PRO A 259 -19.28 16.27 25.59
CA PRO A 259 -17.88 16.03 25.93
C PRO A 259 -17.64 14.76 26.74
N ALA A 260 -18.62 14.34 27.57
CA ALA A 260 -18.52 13.12 28.37
C ALA A 260 -18.43 11.83 27.53
N ILE A 261 -18.93 11.86 26.27
CA ILE A 261 -18.95 10.70 25.36
C ILE A 261 -17.62 10.56 24.61
N VAL A 262 -16.99 11.68 24.27
CA VAL A 262 -15.71 11.71 23.52
C VAL A 262 -14.53 11.27 24.40
N THR A 263 -14.58 11.53 25.71
CA THR A 263 -13.40 11.34 26.60
C THR A 263 -13.24 9.98 27.28
N SER A 264 -14.21 9.04 27.26
CA SER A 264 -13.93 7.73 27.87
C SER A 264 -14.95 6.62 27.56
N LYS A 265 -14.45 5.42 27.23
CA LYS A 265 -15.08 4.10 27.44
C LYS A 265 -16.31 3.67 26.63
N TYR A 266 -16.97 4.53 25.85
CA TYR A 266 -18.25 4.15 25.22
C TYR A 266 -18.17 3.69 23.77
N ILE A 267 -17.06 3.92 23.06
CA ILE A 267 -16.97 3.54 21.65
C ILE A 267 -16.68 2.03 21.47
N ASP A 268 -16.13 1.36 22.49
CA ASP A 268 -15.98 -0.11 22.53
C ASP A 268 -17.32 -0.87 22.62
N LYS A 269 -18.46 -0.17 22.66
CA LYS A 269 -19.82 -0.74 22.79
C LYS A 269 -20.74 -0.43 21.60
N VAL A 270 -20.23 0.13 20.51
CA VAL A 270 -20.99 0.34 19.27
C VAL A 270 -20.81 -0.83 18.32
#